data_AF-A0A537NNG2-F1
#
_entry.id   AF-A0A537NNG2-F1
#
_cell.length_a   1.000
_cell.length_b   1.000
_cell.length_c   1.000
_cell.angle_alpha   90.00
_cell.angle_beta   90.00
_cell.angle_gamma   90.00
#
_symmetry.space_group_name_H-M   'P 1'
#
loop_
_entity.id
_entity.type
_entity.pdbx_description
1 polymer ?
#
loop_
_entity_poly.entity_id
_entity_poly.type
_entity_poly.pdbx_seq_one_letter_code
_entity_poly.pdbx_strand_id
1 'polypeptide(L)' 'MSEDGLPPLREVIARHGLDARKSLGQNFLFDLNLTRRIARSAVPLDVSTIVEIGPGPGGLTRALLL' A
#
# COMPACT_ATOMS: atom_id res chain seq x y z
N MET A 1 4.57 -15.29 -4.02
CA MET A 1 3.69 -14.68 -3.00
C MET A 1 4.54 -13.73 -2.16
N SER A 2 3.97 -12.60 -1.72
CA SER A 2 4.64 -11.68 -0.78
C SER A 2 4.51 -12.18 0.66
N GLU A 3 5.20 -11.52 1.59
CA GLU A 3 5.24 -11.85 3.03
C GLU A 3 3.85 -11.85 3.70
N ASP A 4 2.91 -11.08 3.14
CA ASP A 4 1.49 -11.02 3.50
C ASP A 4 0.63 -12.15 2.90
N GLY A 5 1.23 -13.12 2.20
CA GLY A 5 0.52 -14.21 1.53
C GLY A 5 -0.26 -13.79 0.27
N LEU A 6 -0.19 -12.52 -0.13
CA LEU A 6 -0.89 -12.00 -1.31
C LEU A 6 -0.03 -12.11 -2.59
N PRO A 7 -0.63 -11.94 -3.78
CA PRO A 7 0.13 -11.74 -5.00
C PRO A 7 1.00 -10.48 -4.90
N PRO A 8 2.20 -10.46 -5.51
CA PRO A 8 3.01 -9.25 -5.63
C PRO A 8 2.22 -8.06 -6.18
N LEU A 9 2.47 -6.87 -5.66
CA LEU A 9 1.70 -5.66 -6.01
C LEU A 9 1.68 -5.38 -7.52
N ARG A 10 2.80 -5.64 -8.22
CA ARG A 10 2.90 -5.54 -9.68
C ARG A 10 1.91 -6.45 -10.42
N GLU A 11 1.61 -7.62 -9.88
CA GLU A 11 0.69 -8.59 -10.50
C GLU A 11 -0.75 -8.16 -10.29
N VAL A 12 -1.07 -7.60 -9.12
CA VAL A 12 -2.37 -6.98 -8.86
C VAL A 12 -2.60 -5.81 -9.83
N ILE A 13 -1.61 -4.94 -10.00
CA ILE A 13 -1.68 -3.80 -10.92
C ILE A 13 -1.91 -4.26 -12.36
N ALA A 14 -1.10 -5.21 -12.84
CA ALA A 14 -1.22 -5.74 -14.20
C ALA A 14 -2.58 -6.43 -14.43
N ARG A 15 -3.03 -7.25 -13.47
CA ARG A 15 -4.31 -7.97 -13.55
C ARG A 15 -5.51 -7.01 -13.64
N HIS A 16 -5.45 -5.89 -12.94
CA HIS A 16 -6.55 -4.93 -12.86
C HIS A 16 -6.39 -3.72 -13.79
N GLY A 17 -5.33 -3.64 -14.58
CA GLY A 17 -5.06 -2.49 -15.45
C GLY A 17 -4.97 -1.17 -14.68
N LEU A 18 -4.37 -1.20 -13.49
CA LEU A 18 -4.29 -0.02 -12.61
C LEU A 18 -3.19 0.93 -13.06
N ASP A 19 -3.55 1.88 -13.92
CA ASP A 19 -2.66 2.97 -14.31
C ASP A 19 -2.88 4.20 -13.44
N ALA A 20 -1.77 4.79 -12.98
CA ALA A 20 -1.80 6.01 -12.20
C ALA A 20 -2.31 7.18 -13.06
N ARG A 21 -3.37 7.86 -12.59
CA ARG A 21 -3.93 9.02 -13.28
C ARG A 21 -3.39 10.32 -12.68
N LYS A 22 -2.67 11.09 -13.50
CA LYS A 22 -2.15 12.42 -13.10
C LYS A 22 -3.24 13.39 -12.66
N SER A 23 -4.40 13.37 -13.31
CA SER A 23 -5.55 14.22 -12.95
C SER A 23 -6.11 13.92 -11.55
N LEU A 24 -5.83 12.73 -11.01
CA LEU A 24 -6.20 12.32 -9.66
C LEU A 24 -5.03 12.46 -8.66
N GLY A 25 -3.89 13.02 -9.10
CA GLY A 25 -2.68 13.14 -8.27
C GLY A 25 -2.04 11.81 -7.85
N GLN A 26 -2.38 10.70 -8.53
CA GLN A 26 -1.93 9.37 -8.14
C GLN A 26 -0.43 9.16 -8.43
N ASN A 27 0.32 8.80 -7.40
CA ASN A 27 1.70 8.33 -7.49
C ASN A 27 1.81 7.08 -6.62
N PHE A 28 1.94 5.90 -7.23
CA PHE A 28 1.92 4.64 -6.50
C PHE A 28 3.29 4.32 -5.88
N LEU A 29 3.28 3.92 -4.61
CA LEU A 29 4.47 3.43 -3.92
C LEU A 29 4.64 1.93 -4.18
N PHE A 30 5.72 1.55 -4.86
CA PHE A 30 6.04 0.14 -5.16
C PHE A 30 7.11 -0.45 -4.26
N ASP A 31 7.85 0.38 -3.53
CA ASP A 31 8.85 -0.08 -2.56
C ASP A 31 8.18 -0.47 -1.24
N LEU A 32 8.15 -1.77 -0.96
CA LEU A 32 7.58 -2.32 0.28
C LEU A 32 8.42 -2.00 1.53
N ASN A 33 9.71 -1.70 1.38
CA ASN A 33 10.53 -1.26 2.51
C ASN A 33 10.18 0.17 2.92
N LEU A 34 9.92 1.04 1.94
CA LEU A 34 9.46 2.40 2.18
C LEU A 34 8.10 2.41 2.88
N THR A 35 7.12 1.67 2.36
CA THR A 35 5.77 1.61 2.95
C THR A 35 5.79 1.04 4.38
N ARG A 36 6.59 0.00 4.66
CA ARG A 36 6.80 -0.49 6.04
C ARG A 36 7.44 0.55 6.96
N ARG A 37 8.38 1.37 6.47
CA ARG A 37 8.95 2.48 7.26
C ARG A 37 7.90 3.54 7.58
N ILE A 38 7.02 3.85 6.63
CA ILE A 38 5.90 4.79 6.84
C ILE A 38 4.92 4.21 7.88
N ALA A 39 4.49 2.96 7.71
CA ALA A 39 3.58 2.29 8.64
C ALA A 39 4.12 2.30 10.08
N ARG A 40 5.40 1.94 10.28
CA ARG A 40 6.05 1.98 11.60
C ARG A 40 6.20 3.37 12.20
N SER A 41 6.11 4.43 11.40
CA SER A 41 6.16 5.81 11.91
C SER A 41 4.80 6.31 12.40
N ALA A 42 3.72 5.58 12.13
CA ALA A 42 2.41 5.89 12.67
C ALA A 42 2.33 5.58 14.17
N VAL A 43 1.27 6.10 14.82
CA VAL A 43 0.86 5.73 16.18
C VAL A 43 0.76 4.20 16.32
N PRO A 44 0.83 3.64 17.54
CA PRO A 44 0.75 2.19 17.73
C PRO A 44 -0.46 1.60 17.00
N LEU A 45 -0.17 0.77 16.00
CA LEU A 45 -1.15 0.26 15.02
C LEU A 45 -2.16 -0.68 15.67
N ASP A 46 -1.78 -1.31 16.78
CA ASP A 46 -2.53 -2.32 17.53
C ASP A 46 -3.65 -1.74 18.40
N VAL A 47 -3.61 -0.45 18.72
CA VAL A 47 -4.59 0.21 19.60
C VAL A 47 -5.28 1.40 18.95
N SER A 48 -4.99 1.66 17.68
CA SER A 48 -5.46 2.85 16.97
C SER A 48 -6.36 2.48 15.79
N THR A 49 -7.40 3.27 15.55
CA THR A 49 -8.14 3.21 14.28
C THR A 49 -7.38 3.99 13.23
N ILE A 50 -7.05 3.35 12.10
CA ILE A 50 -6.29 3.96 11.01
C ILE A 50 -7.24 4.30 9.86
N VAL A 51 -7.14 5.54 9.37
CA VAL A 51 -7.85 6.00 8.18
C VAL A 51 -6.83 6.29 7.08
N GLU A 52 -6.76 5.42 6.08
CA GLU A 52 -5.91 5.61 4.91
C GLU A 52 -6.70 6.34 3.81
N ILE A 53 -6.16 7.46 3.32
CA ILE A 53 -6.76 8.22 2.22
C ILE A 53 -5.96 7.98 0.94
N GLY A 54 -6.65 7.48 -0.10
CA GLY A 54 -6.03 7.22 -1.40
C GLY A 54 -5.08 6.01 -1.40
N PRO A 55 -5.57 4.80 -1.11
CA PRO A 55 -4.71 3.60 -0.97
C PRO A 55 -4.02 3.16 -2.27
N GLY A 56 -4.50 3.63 -3.43
CA GLY A 56 -3.99 3.24 -4.74
C GLY A 56 -4.02 1.71 -4.92
N PRO A 57 -2.90 1.06 -5.32
CA PRO A 57 -2.84 -0.40 -5.45
C PRO A 57 -2.76 -1.14 -4.10
N GLY A 58 -2.68 -0.43 -2.97
CA GLY A 58 -2.67 -1.01 -1.62
C GLY A 58 -1.28 -1.32 -1.05
N GLY A 59 -0.23 -0.65 -1.55
CA GLY A 59 1.14 -0.85 -1.06
C GLY A 59 1.30 -0.46 0.41
N LEU A 60 0.75 0.70 0.80
CA LEU A 60 0.75 1.14 2.20
C LEU A 60 -0.27 0.37 3.04
N THR A 61 -1.48 0.12 2.51
CA THR A 61 -2.50 -0.71 3.15
C THR A 61 -1.94 -2.06 3.64
N ARG A 62 -1.17 -2.76 2.80
CA ARG A 62 -0.53 -4.03 3.18
C ARG A 62 0.48 -3.85 4.31
N ALA A 63 1.28 -2.79 4.27
CA ALA A 63 2.26 -2.51 5.31
C ALA A 63 1.63 -2.11 6.66
N LEU A 64 0.42 -1.56 6.66
CA LEU A 64 -0.33 -1.23 7.88
C LEU A 64 -1.01 -2.44 8.53
N LEU A 65 -1.22 -3.52 7.77
CA LEU A 65 -1.89 -4.75 8.22
C LEU A 65 -0.91 -5.90 8.54
N LEU A 66 0.39 -5.69 8.31
CA LEU A 66 1.49 -6.59 8.65
C LEU A 66 2.10 -6.20 9.99
#